data_AF-A0A7K7JS64-F1
#
_entry.id   AF-A0A7K7JS64-F1
#
_cell.length_a   1.000
_cell.length_b   1.000
_cell.length_c   1.000
_cell.angle_alpha   90.00
_cell.angle_beta   90.00
_cell.angle_gamma   90.00
#
_symmetry.space_group_name_H-M   'P 1'
#
loop_
_entity.id
_entity.type
_entity.pdbx_description
1 polymer ?
#
loop_
_entity_poly.entity_id
_entity_poly.type
_entity_poly.pdbx_seq_one_letter_code
_entity_poly.pdbx_strand_id
1 'polypeptide(L)'
;KEPEAVTFETPFGKFGIFTCFDILFYEPAVVLVSKMQVDTVLFPTAWMNVLPFLTAIEFHSAWAMGMGVNLLSANTHNTAKAMTGDGLFTPEGPAAYHYDSATEEGRLLLAELSAHPRLSPTYPPAINWSLHATSIEKFPGENDTFSGTVRKDIFTFRELGHKDGNYTVCQGDLCCHLVYQMSNKRRDEVYVLGAFDGLHGSLIKYHWQICTLLKCPSTNLSTCGQPVETAQTKFEMFSLSGTFGTSYIFPEVLYSGVQLAPGEFEVLRDGRLKSKHGTSKPLVTATLFGRLYEKDQPHPLRISL
;
A
#
# COMPACT_ATOMS: atom_id res chain seq x y z
N LYS A 1 -13.99 -25.23 8.08
CA LYS A 1 -12.75 -25.83 7.53
C LYS A 1 -11.59 -24.95 7.99
N GLU A 2 -10.51 -25.56 8.44
CA GLU A 2 -9.30 -24.84 8.85
C GLU A 2 -8.58 -24.26 7.62
N PRO A 3 -7.84 -23.15 7.76
CA PRO A 3 -6.98 -22.63 6.70
C PRO A 3 -5.88 -23.63 6.34
N GLU A 4 -5.57 -23.72 5.05
CA GLU A 4 -4.51 -24.58 4.54
C GLU A 4 -3.34 -23.70 4.08
N ALA A 5 -2.20 -23.81 4.77
CA ALA A 5 -0.95 -23.19 4.33
C ALA A 5 -0.18 -24.20 3.46
N VAL A 6 -0.28 -24.05 2.14
CA VAL A 6 0.27 -24.99 1.16
C VAL A 6 1.61 -24.48 0.62
N THR A 7 2.62 -25.34 0.65
CA THR A 7 3.95 -25.07 0.10
C THR A 7 4.50 -26.22 -0.74
N PHE A 8 5.41 -25.92 -1.65
CA PHE A 8 6.19 -26.91 -2.38
C PHE A 8 7.62 -26.41 -2.64
N GLU A 9 8.56 -27.33 -2.78
CA GLU A 9 9.98 -27.04 -2.98
C GLU A 9 10.36 -27.17 -4.46
N THR A 10 11.27 -26.33 -4.93
CA THR A 10 11.84 -26.39 -6.28
C THR A 10 13.34 -26.14 -6.23
N PRO A 11 14.11 -26.46 -7.30
CA PRO A 11 15.52 -26.09 -7.39
C PRO A 11 15.80 -24.57 -7.37
N PHE A 12 14.77 -23.74 -7.51
CA PHE A 12 14.86 -22.28 -7.59
C PHE A 12 13.99 -21.60 -6.51
N GLY A 13 13.86 -22.24 -5.35
CA GLY A 13 13.25 -21.66 -4.16
C GLY A 13 12.03 -22.42 -3.65
N LYS A 14 11.62 -22.05 -2.44
CA LYS A 14 10.42 -22.56 -1.78
C LYS A 14 9.21 -21.70 -2.14
N PHE A 15 8.13 -22.35 -2.56
CA PHE A 15 6.92 -21.66 -2.99
C PHE A 15 5.77 -21.85 -1.99
N GLY A 16 5.01 -20.78 -1.79
CA GLY A 16 3.67 -20.81 -1.20
C GLY A 16 2.61 -20.44 -2.23
N ILE A 17 1.34 -20.74 -1.93
CA ILE A 17 0.21 -20.31 -2.76
C ILE A 17 -0.97 -19.86 -1.89
N PHE A 18 -1.62 -18.79 -2.31
CA PHE A 18 -2.92 -18.34 -1.81
C PHE A 18 -3.64 -17.55 -2.90
N THR A 19 -4.93 -17.28 -2.74
CA THR A 19 -5.76 -16.77 -3.84
C THR A 19 -6.45 -15.45 -3.48
N CYS A 20 -6.30 -14.45 -4.35
CA CYS A 20 -7.07 -13.20 -4.33
C CYS A 20 -7.20 -12.57 -2.93
N PHE A 21 -8.39 -12.61 -2.34
CA PHE A 21 -8.73 -11.93 -1.09
C PHE A 21 -7.91 -12.41 0.12
N ASP A 22 -7.32 -13.61 0.06
CA ASP A 22 -6.43 -14.16 1.09
C ASP A 22 -5.27 -13.23 1.47
N ILE A 23 -4.80 -12.40 0.52
CA ILE A 23 -3.67 -11.46 0.73
C ILE A 23 -3.92 -10.46 1.86
N LEU A 24 -5.20 -10.17 2.17
CA LEU A 24 -5.60 -9.23 3.22
C LEU A 24 -5.66 -9.86 4.62
N PHE A 25 -5.42 -11.16 4.76
CA PHE A 25 -5.60 -11.91 6.00
C PHE A 25 -4.32 -12.60 6.47
N TYR A 26 -4.29 -12.93 7.77
CA TYR A 26 -3.14 -13.58 8.38
C TYR A 26 -2.94 -15.02 7.87
N GLU A 27 -4.03 -15.78 7.75
CA GLU A 27 -4.02 -17.17 7.30
C GLU A 27 -4.62 -17.27 5.90
N PRO A 28 -3.93 -17.89 4.92
CA PRO A 28 -2.58 -18.46 5.00
C PRO A 28 -1.44 -17.47 4.69
N ALA A 29 -1.75 -16.25 4.20
CA ALA A 29 -0.77 -15.39 3.53
C ALA A 29 0.43 -15.00 4.42
N VAL A 30 0.19 -14.52 5.64
CA VAL A 30 1.27 -14.14 6.57
C VAL A 30 2.00 -15.36 7.12
N VAL A 31 1.27 -16.46 7.36
CA VAL A 31 1.84 -17.74 7.84
C VAL A 31 2.86 -18.30 6.86
N LEU A 32 2.57 -18.29 5.56
CA LEU A 32 3.47 -18.78 4.52
C LEU A 32 4.82 -18.06 4.56
N VAL A 33 4.83 -16.74 4.73
CA VAL A 33 6.07 -15.96 4.72
C VAL A 33 6.78 -15.98 6.08
N SER A 34 6.05 -15.76 7.16
CA SER A 34 6.64 -15.52 8.49
C SER A 34 7.00 -16.81 9.21
N LYS A 35 6.20 -17.87 9.02
CA LYS A 35 6.40 -19.16 9.71
C LYS A 35 7.02 -20.20 8.79
N MET A 36 6.57 -20.28 7.54
CA MET A 36 7.05 -21.31 6.60
C MET A 36 8.24 -20.84 5.75
N GLN A 37 8.58 -19.55 5.79
CA GLN A 37 9.73 -18.94 5.13
C GLN A 37 9.81 -19.26 3.64
N VAL A 38 8.69 -19.12 2.93
CA VAL A 38 8.69 -19.24 1.45
C VAL A 38 9.52 -18.11 0.83
N ASP A 39 10.19 -18.42 -0.28
CA ASP A 39 10.95 -17.46 -1.09
C ASP A 39 10.04 -16.71 -2.08
N THR A 40 9.04 -17.42 -2.59
CA THR A 40 8.11 -16.92 -3.60
C THR A 40 6.68 -17.35 -3.30
N VAL A 41 5.72 -16.47 -3.59
CA VAL A 41 4.29 -16.76 -3.51
C VAL A 41 3.69 -16.74 -4.91
N LEU A 42 2.97 -17.81 -5.26
CA LEU A 42 2.07 -17.82 -6.41
C LEU A 42 0.72 -17.23 -6.01
N PHE A 43 0.26 -16.23 -6.76
CA PHE A 43 -0.95 -15.47 -6.42
C PHE A 43 -1.90 -15.35 -7.62
N PRO A 44 -2.68 -16.41 -7.92
CA PRO A 44 -3.82 -16.30 -8.82
C PRO A 44 -4.87 -15.37 -8.21
N THR A 45 -5.43 -14.48 -9.01
CA THR A 45 -6.40 -13.49 -8.53
C THR A 45 -7.42 -13.08 -9.60
N ALA A 46 -8.57 -12.60 -9.13
CA ALA A 46 -9.61 -11.96 -9.94
C ALA A 46 -9.99 -10.67 -9.21
N TRP A 47 -9.02 -9.76 -9.14
CA TRP A 47 -9.04 -8.59 -8.29
C TRP A 47 -9.76 -7.44 -8.97
N MET A 48 -10.78 -6.89 -8.31
CA MET A 48 -11.44 -5.66 -8.74
C MET A 48 -10.71 -4.47 -8.14
N ASN A 49 -10.10 -3.64 -8.98
CA ASN A 49 -9.33 -2.48 -8.54
C ASN A 49 -10.21 -1.49 -7.79
N VAL A 50 -9.71 -1.04 -6.63
CA VAL A 50 -10.36 0.03 -5.88
C VAL A 50 -9.32 1.01 -5.37
N LEU A 51 -9.24 2.16 -6.03
CA LEU A 51 -8.48 3.31 -5.56
C LEU A 51 -9.08 3.86 -4.25
N PRO A 52 -8.25 4.47 -3.39
CA PRO A 52 -6.83 4.79 -3.60
C PRO A 52 -5.82 3.75 -3.08
N PHE A 53 -6.23 2.63 -2.48
CA PHE A 53 -5.29 1.73 -1.76
C PHE A 53 -5.38 0.24 -2.14
N LEU A 54 -6.33 -0.14 -2.99
CA LEU A 54 -6.62 -1.54 -3.32
C LEU A 54 -6.64 -1.72 -4.83
N THR A 55 -5.76 -1.03 -5.54
CA THR A 55 -5.45 -1.35 -6.94
C THR A 55 -4.49 -2.54 -6.95
N ALA A 56 -4.70 -3.52 -7.83
CA ALA A 56 -3.95 -4.78 -7.85
C ALA A 56 -2.42 -4.55 -7.88
N ILE A 57 -1.91 -3.82 -8.88
CA ILE A 57 -0.47 -3.59 -8.99
C ILE A 57 0.10 -2.80 -7.80
N GLU A 58 -0.70 -1.91 -7.21
CA GLU A 58 -0.32 -1.08 -6.07
C GLU A 58 -0.18 -1.94 -4.81
N PHE A 59 -1.27 -2.56 -4.38
CA PHE A 59 -1.31 -3.30 -3.13
C PHE A 59 -0.48 -4.59 -3.20
N HIS A 60 -0.49 -5.31 -4.32
CA HIS A 60 0.26 -6.57 -4.44
C HIS A 60 1.78 -6.30 -4.42
N SER A 61 2.25 -5.25 -5.08
CA SER A 61 3.67 -4.88 -5.04
C SER A 61 4.10 -4.40 -3.65
N ALA A 62 3.26 -3.60 -2.99
CA ALA A 62 3.49 -3.15 -1.62
C ALA A 62 3.51 -4.31 -0.62
N TRP A 63 2.64 -5.32 -0.81
CA TRP A 63 2.62 -6.52 0.01
C TRP A 63 3.90 -7.34 -0.14
N ALA A 64 4.37 -7.53 -1.38
CA ALA A 64 5.65 -8.22 -1.65
C ALA A 64 6.84 -7.52 -1.00
N MET A 65 6.89 -6.19 -1.08
CA MET A 65 7.89 -5.35 -0.42
C MET A 65 7.82 -5.45 1.10
N GLY A 66 6.63 -5.27 1.69
CA GLY A 66 6.44 -5.29 3.14
C GLY A 66 6.67 -6.66 3.77
N MET A 67 6.34 -7.73 3.06
CA MET A 67 6.57 -9.11 3.51
C MET A 67 7.97 -9.64 3.15
N GLY A 68 8.71 -8.94 2.30
CA GLY A 68 10.06 -9.32 1.89
C GLY A 68 10.11 -10.67 1.16
N VAL A 69 9.20 -10.88 0.19
CA VAL A 69 9.06 -12.11 -0.60
C VAL A 69 8.86 -11.77 -2.08
N ASN A 70 9.19 -12.69 -2.99
CA ASN A 70 8.72 -12.57 -4.37
C ASN A 70 7.22 -12.90 -4.45
N LEU A 71 6.46 -12.15 -5.26
CA LEU A 71 5.03 -12.38 -5.49
C LEU A 71 4.74 -12.42 -6.99
N LEU A 72 4.21 -13.54 -7.47
CA LEU A 72 3.77 -13.74 -8.85
C LEU A 72 2.25 -13.55 -8.91
N SER A 73 1.82 -12.33 -9.23
CA SER A 73 0.41 -11.94 -9.29
C SER A 73 -0.13 -12.11 -10.70
N ALA A 74 -1.04 -13.08 -10.88
CA ALA A 74 -1.74 -13.35 -12.13
C ALA A 74 -3.24 -13.06 -11.97
N ASN A 75 -3.68 -11.93 -12.51
CA ASN A 75 -5.03 -11.40 -12.43
C ASN A 75 -5.86 -11.77 -13.67
N THR A 76 -7.19 -11.65 -13.52
CA THR A 76 -8.12 -11.68 -14.65
C THR A 76 -8.08 -10.35 -15.38
N HIS A 77 -8.17 -10.38 -16.71
CA HIS A 77 -8.39 -9.18 -17.53
C HIS A 77 -9.87 -9.05 -17.91
N ASN A 78 -10.57 -8.16 -17.22
CA ASN A 78 -11.97 -7.82 -17.44
C ASN A 78 -12.19 -6.35 -17.03
N THR A 79 -12.01 -5.44 -17.99
CA THR A 79 -12.10 -3.98 -17.77
C THR A 79 -13.47 -3.54 -17.28
N ALA A 80 -14.55 -4.21 -17.71
CA ALA A 80 -15.92 -3.93 -17.25
C ALA A 80 -16.13 -4.16 -15.75
N LYS A 81 -15.27 -4.97 -15.11
CA LYS A 81 -15.27 -5.22 -13.65
C LYS A 81 -14.09 -4.57 -12.94
N ALA A 82 -13.37 -3.66 -13.60
CA ALA A 82 -12.11 -3.09 -13.12
C ALA A 82 -11.07 -4.17 -12.75
N MET A 83 -11.06 -5.31 -13.45
CA MET A 83 -10.08 -6.37 -13.27
C MET A 83 -8.98 -6.22 -14.32
N THR A 84 -7.84 -5.72 -13.89
CA THR A 84 -6.57 -5.66 -14.63
C THR A 84 -5.49 -5.39 -13.59
N GLY A 85 -4.26 -5.81 -13.82
CA GLY A 85 -3.18 -5.57 -12.87
C GLY A 85 -2.45 -6.83 -12.52
N ASP A 86 -1.40 -7.10 -13.27
CA ASP A 86 -0.57 -8.29 -13.17
C ASP A 86 0.86 -7.85 -12.85
N GLY A 87 1.64 -8.74 -12.23
CA GLY A 87 3.05 -8.42 -12.02
C GLY A 87 3.89 -9.49 -11.36
N LEU A 88 5.19 -9.29 -11.52
CA LEU A 88 6.28 -10.02 -10.90
C LEU A 88 6.94 -9.04 -9.92
N PHE A 89 6.62 -9.19 -8.63
CA PHE A 89 7.04 -8.26 -7.59
C PHE A 89 8.12 -8.89 -6.72
N THR A 90 9.15 -8.11 -6.37
CA THR A 90 10.24 -8.52 -5.47
C THR A 90 10.24 -7.66 -4.21
N PRO A 91 11.03 -8.02 -3.18
CA PRO A 91 11.20 -7.18 -1.99
C PRO A 91 11.69 -5.76 -2.30
N GLU A 92 12.44 -5.57 -3.37
CA GLU A 92 13.03 -4.29 -3.76
C GLU A 92 12.09 -3.45 -4.66
N GLY A 93 11.09 -4.06 -5.27
CA GLY A 93 10.13 -3.39 -6.16
C GLY A 93 9.61 -4.29 -7.28
N PRO A 94 8.79 -3.75 -8.21
CA PRO A 94 8.26 -4.53 -9.33
C PRO A 94 9.36 -4.80 -10.37
N ALA A 95 9.58 -6.06 -10.72
CA ALA A 95 10.47 -6.46 -11.82
C ALA A 95 9.76 -6.33 -13.19
N ALA A 96 8.47 -6.66 -13.22
CA ALA A 96 7.59 -6.41 -14.35
C ALA A 96 6.16 -6.24 -13.85
N TYR A 97 5.37 -5.38 -14.48
CA TYR A 97 3.94 -5.26 -14.19
C TYR A 97 3.17 -4.81 -15.43
N HIS A 98 1.87 -5.02 -15.40
CA HIS A 98 0.95 -4.57 -16.43
C HIS A 98 -0.33 -4.05 -15.80
N TYR A 99 -0.85 -2.96 -16.35
CA TYR A 99 -2.15 -2.40 -16.03
C TYR A 99 -2.72 -1.82 -17.32
N ASP A 100 -3.92 -2.23 -17.68
CA ASP A 100 -4.63 -1.74 -18.86
C ASP A 100 -6.13 -1.74 -18.62
N SER A 101 -6.69 -0.53 -18.45
CA SER A 101 -8.13 -0.33 -18.31
C SER A 101 -8.82 0.00 -19.64
N ALA A 102 -8.08 0.05 -20.75
CA ALA A 102 -8.54 0.55 -22.05
C ALA A 102 -8.80 -0.56 -23.07
N THR A 103 -8.02 -1.64 -23.07
CA THR A 103 -8.16 -2.73 -24.05
C THR A 103 -8.66 -4.04 -23.40
N GLU A 104 -9.05 -5.02 -24.21
CA GLU A 104 -9.43 -6.37 -23.73
C GLU A 104 -8.31 -7.41 -23.96
N GLU A 105 -7.10 -6.96 -24.28
CA GLU A 105 -5.99 -7.85 -24.63
C GLU A 105 -5.37 -8.51 -23.39
N GLY A 106 -5.06 -9.81 -23.52
CA GLY A 106 -4.26 -10.51 -22.52
C GLY A 106 -2.79 -10.08 -22.55
N ARG A 107 -2.07 -10.29 -21.45
CA ARG A 107 -0.64 -9.97 -21.34
C ARG A 107 0.16 -11.13 -20.77
N LEU A 108 1.32 -11.40 -21.38
CA LEU A 108 2.37 -12.23 -20.80
C LEU A 108 3.50 -11.35 -20.28
N LEU A 109 3.93 -11.59 -19.04
CA LEU A 109 5.05 -10.92 -18.40
C LEU A 109 6.15 -11.93 -18.11
N LEU A 110 7.40 -11.54 -18.38
CA LEU A 110 8.59 -12.33 -18.06
C LEU A 110 9.62 -11.42 -17.36
N ALA A 111 10.25 -11.94 -16.31
CA ALA A 111 11.40 -11.33 -15.65
C ALA A 111 12.23 -12.43 -14.96
N GLU A 112 13.51 -12.15 -14.75
CA GLU A 112 14.39 -12.97 -13.93
C GLU A 112 14.32 -12.50 -12.47
N LEU A 113 14.12 -13.43 -11.54
CA LEU A 113 14.00 -13.15 -10.11
C LEU A 113 15.04 -13.97 -9.34
N SER A 114 15.48 -13.46 -8.20
CA SER A 114 16.30 -14.24 -7.27
C SER A 114 15.48 -15.40 -6.70
N ALA A 115 16.03 -16.62 -6.79
CA ALA A 115 15.45 -17.82 -6.19
C ALA A 115 15.31 -17.72 -4.67
N HIS A 116 16.23 -17.01 -4.02
CA HIS A 116 16.29 -16.82 -2.58
C HIS A 116 16.51 -15.34 -2.27
N PRO A 117 15.47 -14.49 -2.35
CA PRO A 117 15.63 -13.05 -2.23
C PRO A 117 16.22 -12.64 -0.87
N ARG A 118 15.94 -13.38 0.21
CA ARG A 118 16.51 -13.15 1.56
C ARG A 118 18.03 -13.26 1.63
N LEU A 119 18.64 -13.96 0.69
CA LEU A 119 20.10 -14.10 0.58
C LEU A 119 20.72 -13.04 -0.33
N SER A 120 19.90 -12.22 -0.99
CA SER A 120 20.38 -11.16 -1.86
C SER A 120 21.06 -10.05 -1.05
N PRO A 121 22.21 -9.51 -1.50
CA PRO A 121 22.81 -8.32 -0.89
C PRO A 121 21.90 -7.09 -0.92
N THR A 122 20.92 -7.07 -1.83
CA THR A 122 19.93 -6.00 -1.99
C THR A 122 18.69 -6.19 -1.11
N TYR A 123 18.61 -7.29 -0.35
CA TYR A 123 17.43 -7.58 0.46
C TYR A 123 17.17 -6.45 1.46
N PRO A 124 15.92 -5.95 1.55
CA PRO A 124 15.58 -4.89 2.48
C PRO A 124 15.93 -5.25 3.92
N PRO A 125 16.54 -4.34 4.70
CA PRO A 125 16.81 -4.59 6.10
C PRO A 125 15.50 -4.68 6.90
N ALA A 126 15.56 -5.27 8.10
CA ALA A 126 14.43 -5.20 9.02
C ALA A 126 14.07 -3.74 9.35
N ILE A 127 12.76 -3.43 9.30
CA ILE A 127 12.23 -2.08 9.49
C ILE A 127 11.52 -2.01 10.84
N ASN A 128 11.82 -0.97 11.61
CA ASN A 128 11.01 -0.59 12.76
C ASN A 128 10.06 0.54 12.33
N TRP A 129 8.84 0.16 11.96
CA TRP A 129 7.87 1.03 11.32
C TRP A 129 7.42 2.24 12.14
N SER A 130 7.57 2.19 13.47
CA SER A 130 7.16 3.27 14.37
C SER A 130 8.33 4.04 14.98
N LEU A 131 9.59 3.65 14.72
CA LEU A 131 10.76 4.24 15.37
C LEU A 131 10.86 5.75 15.15
N HIS A 132 10.78 6.21 13.90
CA HIS A 132 10.86 7.63 13.61
C HIS A 132 9.65 8.37 14.20
N ALA A 133 8.44 7.87 13.91
CA ALA A 133 7.19 8.53 14.28
C ALA A 133 7.02 8.69 15.79
N THR A 134 7.49 7.73 16.59
CA THR A 134 7.43 7.81 18.06
C THR A 134 8.54 8.68 18.67
N SER A 135 9.62 8.95 17.92
CA SER A 135 10.77 9.73 18.40
C SER A 135 10.62 11.24 18.22
N ILE A 136 9.67 11.69 17.40
CA ILE A 136 9.47 13.10 17.09
C ILE A 136 8.24 13.66 17.81
N GLU A 137 8.30 14.95 18.13
CA GLU A 137 7.11 15.68 18.57
C GLU A 137 6.16 15.91 17.38
N LYS A 138 4.87 16.06 17.68
CA LYS A 138 3.87 16.43 16.66
C LYS A 138 4.27 17.77 16.04
N PHE A 139 4.25 17.86 14.71
CA PHE A 139 4.57 19.11 14.04
C PHE A 139 3.55 20.20 14.43
N PRO A 140 4.03 21.41 14.80
CA PRO A 140 3.16 22.49 15.22
C PRO A 140 2.26 22.94 14.05
N GLY A 141 1.00 23.23 14.33
CA GLY A 141 0.08 23.79 13.36
C GLY A 141 -1.35 23.82 13.89
N GLU A 142 -2.20 24.63 13.25
CA GLU A 142 -3.63 24.73 13.59
C GLU A 142 -4.34 23.37 13.47
N ASN A 143 -5.34 23.14 14.31
CA ASN A 143 -6.19 21.94 14.35
C ASN A 143 -7.20 21.92 13.17
N ASP A 144 -6.76 22.31 11.98
CA ASP A 144 -7.58 22.38 10.77
C ASP A 144 -7.67 21.00 10.11
N THR A 145 -8.23 20.05 10.86
CA THR A 145 -8.55 18.71 10.38
C THR A 145 -10.01 18.61 9.99
N PHE A 146 -10.33 17.76 9.02
CA PHE A 146 -11.68 17.45 8.61
C PHE A 146 -11.87 15.96 8.38
N SER A 147 -13.10 15.49 8.50
CA SER A 147 -13.44 14.10 8.20
C SER A 147 -13.66 13.93 6.69
N GLY A 148 -13.06 12.90 6.11
CA GLY A 148 -13.34 12.50 4.72
C GLY A 148 -13.53 10.99 4.64
N THR A 149 -14.18 10.54 3.58
CA THR A 149 -14.57 9.14 3.45
C THR A 149 -13.74 8.47 2.37
N VAL A 150 -12.98 7.45 2.74
CA VAL A 150 -12.42 6.49 1.79
C VAL A 150 -13.36 5.29 1.76
N ARG A 151 -14.16 5.17 0.69
CA ARG A 151 -15.28 4.21 0.57
C ARG A 151 -16.32 4.32 1.70
N LYS A 152 -16.15 3.56 2.78
CA LYS A 152 -17.04 3.51 3.96
C LYS A 152 -16.28 3.82 5.26
N ASP A 153 -14.99 4.06 5.16
CA ASP A 153 -14.10 4.31 6.28
C ASP A 153 -13.91 5.82 6.42
N ILE A 154 -14.10 6.32 7.64
CA ILE A 154 -14.03 7.75 7.94
C ILE A 154 -12.60 8.06 8.39
N PHE A 155 -11.85 8.73 7.52
CA PHE A 155 -10.49 9.18 7.77
C PHE A 155 -10.51 10.58 8.41
N THR A 156 -9.46 10.87 9.18
CA THR A 156 -9.14 12.24 9.60
C THR A 156 -8.11 12.81 8.62
N PHE A 157 -8.48 13.87 7.90
CA PHE A 157 -7.63 14.52 6.91
C PHE A 157 -7.18 15.92 7.34
N ARG A 158 -6.08 16.37 6.73
CA ARG A 158 -5.57 17.74 6.77
C ARG A 158 -5.11 18.15 5.38
N GLU A 159 -5.53 19.32 4.92
CA GLU A 159 -5.10 19.86 3.62
C GLU A 159 -3.63 20.29 3.63
N LEU A 160 -2.92 20.01 2.54
CA LEU A 160 -1.61 20.56 2.23
C LEU A 160 -1.78 21.92 1.55
N GLY A 161 -2.00 22.97 2.35
CA GLY A 161 -2.31 24.32 1.85
C GLY A 161 -1.14 25.04 1.17
N HIS A 162 0.10 24.65 1.48
CA HIS A 162 1.32 25.30 1.00
C HIS A 162 2.13 24.42 0.04
N LYS A 163 3.11 25.03 -0.65
CA LYS A 163 4.04 24.32 -1.56
C LYS A 163 4.89 23.29 -0.82
N ASP A 164 5.25 23.58 0.42
CA ASP A 164 6.02 22.74 1.31
C ASP A 164 5.46 22.84 2.73
N GLY A 165 5.73 21.82 3.55
CA GLY A 165 5.25 21.81 4.92
C GLY A 165 5.53 20.52 5.65
N ASN A 166 5.34 20.60 6.97
CA ASN A 166 5.46 19.48 7.90
C ASN A 166 4.13 19.33 8.63
N TYR A 167 3.44 18.21 8.46
CA TYR A 167 2.12 18.01 9.01
C TYR A 167 2.01 16.73 9.83
N THR A 168 1.23 16.81 10.90
CA THR A 168 0.80 15.66 11.68
C THR A 168 -0.73 15.59 11.68
N VAL A 169 -1.27 14.41 11.49
CA VAL A 169 -2.70 14.10 11.69
C VAL A 169 -2.81 12.79 12.47
N CYS A 170 -3.76 12.70 13.39
CA CYS A 170 -3.95 11.50 14.20
C CYS A 170 -5.41 11.06 14.18
N GLN A 171 -5.62 9.75 14.23
CA GLN A 171 -6.93 9.12 14.46
C GLN A 171 -6.72 7.86 15.29
N GLY A 172 -7.48 7.70 16.38
CA GLY A 172 -7.29 6.60 17.32
C GLY A 172 -5.88 6.59 17.92
N ASP A 173 -5.23 5.44 17.86
CA ASP A 173 -3.85 5.23 18.33
C ASP A 173 -2.80 5.64 17.27
N LEU A 174 -3.22 5.95 16.03
CA LEU A 174 -2.33 6.25 14.92
C LEU A 174 -2.15 7.76 14.73
N CYS A 175 -0.92 8.24 14.86
CA CYS A 175 -0.44 9.53 14.36
C CYS A 175 0.44 9.35 13.13
N CYS A 176 0.12 10.08 12.07
CA CYS A 176 0.81 10.10 10.79
C CYS A 176 1.56 11.43 10.60
N HIS A 177 2.81 11.36 10.16
CA HIS A 177 3.68 12.51 9.98
C HIS A 177 4.15 12.58 8.53
N LEU A 178 4.04 13.77 7.94
CA LEU A 178 4.47 14.05 6.58
C LEU A 178 5.39 15.27 6.56
N VAL A 179 6.50 15.13 5.86
CA VAL A 179 7.35 16.23 5.38
C VAL A 179 7.30 16.20 3.87
N TYR A 180 6.99 17.31 3.20
CA TYR A 180 6.87 17.34 1.74
C TYR A 180 7.29 18.67 1.13
N GLN A 181 7.61 18.62 -0.16
CA GLN A 181 7.79 19.77 -1.03
C GLN A 181 7.26 19.44 -2.42
N MET A 182 6.22 20.14 -2.86
CA MET A 182 5.69 20.08 -4.22
C MET A 182 6.61 20.86 -5.17
N SER A 183 6.74 20.41 -6.43
CA SER A 183 7.43 21.18 -7.47
C SER A 183 6.74 22.52 -7.71
N ASN A 184 5.40 22.53 -7.70
CA ASN A 184 4.58 23.74 -7.75
C ASN A 184 3.24 23.52 -7.00
N LYS A 185 2.79 24.49 -6.19
CA LYS A 185 1.46 24.43 -5.57
C LYS A 185 0.42 24.90 -6.57
N ARG A 186 -0.33 23.93 -7.10
CA ARG A 186 -1.46 24.18 -7.99
C ARG A 186 -2.68 24.69 -7.21
N ARG A 187 -3.49 25.54 -7.87
CA ARG A 187 -4.77 26.03 -7.34
C ARG A 187 -5.94 25.12 -7.69
N ASP A 188 -5.79 24.33 -8.74
CA ASP A 188 -6.76 23.38 -9.28
C ASP A 188 -6.57 21.95 -8.76
N GLU A 189 -5.52 21.68 -7.98
CA GLU A 189 -5.30 20.39 -7.31
C GLU A 189 -5.11 20.56 -5.80
N VAL A 190 -5.76 19.67 -5.06
CA VAL A 190 -5.68 19.58 -3.60
C VAL A 190 -5.07 18.24 -3.21
N TYR A 191 -4.18 18.28 -2.23
CA TYR A 191 -3.61 17.10 -1.58
C TYR A 191 -3.90 17.16 -0.10
N VAL A 192 -4.03 15.99 0.52
CA VAL A 192 -4.28 15.86 1.96
C VAL A 192 -3.35 14.83 2.56
N LEU A 193 -3.00 15.04 3.83
CA LEU A 193 -2.48 14.01 4.72
C LEU A 193 -3.67 13.39 5.46
N GLY A 194 -3.76 12.07 5.52
CA GLY A 194 -4.79 11.33 6.22
C GLY A 194 -4.24 10.29 7.19
N ALA A 195 -4.99 10.07 8.28
CA ALA A 195 -4.84 8.94 9.18
C ALA A 195 -6.14 8.15 9.25
N PHE A 196 -6.02 6.83 9.37
CA PHE A 196 -7.11 5.92 9.72
C PHE A 196 -6.65 4.84 10.69
N ASP A 197 -7.44 4.58 11.72
CA ASP A 197 -7.24 3.51 12.70
C ASP A 197 -8.61 2.92 13.03
N GLY A 198 -8.94 1.76 12.47
CA GLY A 198 -10.25 1.15 12.68
C GLY A 198 -10.57 -0.08 11.83
N LEU A 199 -11.80 -0.59 12.01
CA LEU A 199 -12.32 -1.76 11.31
C LEU A 199 -12.89 -1.40 9.94
N HIS A 200 -12.29 -1.94 8.89
CA HIS A 200 -12.80 -1.94 7.53
C HIS A 200 -13.72 -3.15 7.26
N GLY A 201 -14.55 -3.04 6.22
CA GLY A 201 -15.35 -4.13 5.68
C GLY A 201 -16.81 -4.09 6.11
N SER A 202 -17.65 -4.95 5.53
CA SER A 202 -19.08 -5.07 5.88
C SER A 202 -19.35 -6.36 6.62
N LEU A 203 -19.28 -7.48 5.90
CA LEU A 203 -19.55 -8.82 6.43
C LEU A 203 -18.34 -9.39 7.18
N ILE A 204 -17.14 -9.21 6.62
CA ILE A 204 -15.87 -9.57 7.24
C ILE A 204 -15.25 -8.25 7.69
N LYS A 205 -14.97 -8.13 8.98
CA LYS A 205 -14.45 -6.92 9.61
C LYS A 205 -12.99 -7.13 9.98
N TYR A 206 -12.13 -6.29 9.42
CA TYR A 206 -10.70 -6.41 9.61
C TYR A 206 -10.03 -5.04 9.78
N HIS A 207 -9.01 -4.98 10.63
CA HIS A 207 -8.49 -3.76 11.20
C HIS A 207 -7.34 -3.15 10.39
N TRP A 208 -7.48 -1.89 10.00
CA TRP A 208 -6.44 -1.14 9.30
C TRP A 208 -5.85 -0.06 10.18
N GLN A 209 -4.57 0.20 9.95
CA GLN A 209 -3.93 1.47 10.29
C GLN A 209 -3.33 2.04 9.02
N ILE A 210 -3.73 3.24 8.59
CA ILE A 210 -3.30 3.80 7.31
C ILE A 210 -2.83 5.24 7.52
N CYS A 211 -1.61 5.51 7.05
CA CYS A 211 -1.13 6.88 6.82
C CYS A 211 -1.06 7.13 5.32
N THR A 212 -1.61 8.23 4.83
CA THR A 212 -1.68 8.50 3.39
C THR A 212 -1.47 9.97 3.06
N LEU A 213 -0.65 10.23 2.04
CA LEU A 213 -0.65 11.47 1.27
C LEU A 213 -1.39 11.18 -0.04
N LEU A 214 -2.54 11.80 -0.26
CA LEU A 214 -3.35 11.54 -1.48
C LEU A 214 -3.85 12.82 -2.15
N LYS A 215 -4.06 12.72 -3.46
CA LYS A 215 -4.69 13.75 -4.28
C LYS A 215 -6.22 13.63 -4.19
N CYS A 216 -6.91 14.75 -3.97
CA CYS A 216 -8.38 14.79 -4.00
C CYS A 216 -8.89 14.88 -5.46
N PRO A 217 -10.06 14.31 -5.79
CA PRO A 217 -10.61 14.36 -7.15
C PRO A 217 -10.92 15.79 -7.61
N SER A 218 -11.31 16.66 -6.68
CA SER A 218 -11.62 18.06 -6.95
C SER A 218 -11.01 18.97 -5.87
N THR A 219 -11.17 20.28 -6.03
CA THR A 219 -10.80 21.27 -5.00
C THR A 219 -11.74 21.27 -3.80
N ASN A 220 -12.86 20.55 -3.86
CA ASN A 220 -13.76 20.39 -2.72
C ASN A 220 -13.21 19.31 -1.77
N LEU A 221 -12.88 19.70 -0.54
CA LEU A 221 -12.31 18.83 0.49
C LEU A 221 -13.18 17.62 0.82
N SER A 222 -14.51 17.72 0.67
CA SER A 222 -15.40 16.57 0.92
C SER A 222 -15.24 15.42 -0.10
N THR A 223 -14.56 15.67 -1.22
CA THR A 223 -14.27 14.65 -2.24
C THR A 223 -12.99 13.86 -1.95
N CYS A 224 -12.16 14.31 -1.01
CA CYS A 224 -10.92 13.63 -0.66
C CYS A 224 -11.18 12.20 -0.16
N GLY A 225 -10.44 11.23 -0.71
CA GLY A 225 -10.62 9.80 -0.47
C GLY A 225 -11.43 9.06 -1.53
N GLN A 226 -12.09 9.76 -2.45
CA GLN A 226 -12.70 9.14 -3.63
C GLN A 226 -11.64 8.73 -4.67
N PRO A 227 -11.95 7.79 -5.59
CA PRO A 227 -11.01 7.32 -6.62
C PRO A 227 -10.44 8.44 -7.48
N VAL A 228 -9.12 8.42 -7.69
CA VAL A 228 -8.43 9.32 -8.62
C VAL A 228 -7.36 8.58 -9.40
N GLU A 229 -7.46 8.62 -10.73
CA GLU A 229 -6.47 8.01 -11.62
C GLU A 229 -5.40 9.00 -12.10
N THR A 230 -5.73 10.29 -12.15
CA THR A 230 -4.86 11.30 -12.77
C THR A 230 -4.55 12.47 -11.83
N ALA A 231 -3.32 12.94 -11.95
CA ALA A 231 -2.78 14.09 -11.21
C ALA A 231 -1.80 14.88 -12.09
N GLN A 232 -1.51 16.11 -11.70
CA GLN A 232 -0.55 17.00 -12.40
C GLN A 232 0.60 17.47 -11.51
N THR A 233 0.43 17.44 -10.19
CA THR A 233 1.45 17.89 -9.23
C THR A 233 2.53 16.84 -9.00
N LYS A 234 3.77 17.21 -9.31
CA LYS A 234 4.98 16.47 -8.92
C LYS A 234 5.49 16.95 -7.56
N PHE A 235 6.26 16.10 -6.90
CA PHE A 235 6.88 16.41 -5.61
C PHE A 235 8.40 16.41 -5.78
N GLU A 236 9.06 17.45 -5.29
CA GLU A 236 10.53 17.47 -5.13
C GLU A 236 10.95 16.48 -4.06
N MET A 237 10.15 16.37 -3.00
CA MET A 237 10.32 15.33 -1.99
C MET A 237 9.03 15.05 -1.21
N PHE A 238 8.92 13.83 -0.69
CA PHE A 238 8.01 13.49 0.41
C PHE A 238 8.69 12.50 1.37
N SER A 239 8.29 12.54 2.64
CA SER A 239 8.68 11.59 3.69
C SER A 239 7.48 11.37 4.62
N LEU A 240 6.90 10.18 4.56
CA LEU A 240 5.73 9.75 5.33
C LEU A 240 6.13 8.72 6.39
N SER A 241 5.55 8.82 7.59
CA SER A 241 5.72 7.83 8.66
C SER A 241 4.51 7.81 9.57
N GLY A 242 4.37 6.75 10.39
CA GLY A 242 3.26 6.60 11.30
C GLY A 242 3.62 5.82 12.57
N THR A 243 2.90 6.07 13.65
CA THR A 243 3.03 5.38 14.94
C THR A 243 2.32 4.02 14.92
N PHE A 244 2.63 3.19 13.91
CA PHE A 244 1.95 1.92 13.67
C PHE A 244 2.08 0.97 14.88
N GLY A 245 0.96 0.35 15.24
CA GLY A 245 0.86 -0.70 16.28
C GLY A 245 1.13 -2.11 15.76
N THR A 246 1.67 -2.25 14.54
CA THR A 246 1.91 -3.53 13.86
C THR A 246 3.26 -3.48 13.14
N SER A 247 3.82 -4.65 12.81
CA SER A 247 4.98 -4.77 11.92
C SER A 247 4.60 -5.08 10.46
N TYR A 248 3.31 -5.34 10.18
CA TYR A 248 2.80 -5.66 8.86
C TYR A 248 2.30 -4.40 8.15
N ILE A 249 3.24 -3.67 7.55
CA ILE A 249 2.99 -2.45 6.78
C ILE A 249 3.42 -2.68 5.33
N PHE A 250 2.58 -2.23 4.41
CA PHE A 250 2.74 -2.35 2.97
C PHE A 250 2.89 -0.93 2.39
N PRO A 251 4.09 -0.53 1.96
CA PRO A 251 4.36 0.81 1.43
C PRO A 251 3.90 0.93 -0.03
N GLU A 252 3.04 1.89 -0.31
CA GLU A 252 2.43 2.12 -1.62
C GLU A 252 2.84 3.49 -2.17
N VAL A 253 3.22 3.55 -3.44
CA VAL A 253 3.42 4.80 -4.18
C VAL A 253 2.83 4.63 -5.57
N LEU A 254 1.84 5.47 -5.89
CA LEU A 254 1.14 5.43 -7.17
C LEU A 254 1.21 6.80 -7.85
N TYR A 255 1.60 6.78 -9.12
CA TYR A 255 1.64 7.93 -10.00
C TYR A 255 0.41 8.01 -10.90
N SER A 256 0.23 9.19 -11.49
CA SER A 256 -0.84 9.48 -12.46
C SER A 256 -0.86 8.46 -13.61
N GLY A 257 -2.06 8.04 -13.98
CA GLY A 257 -2.30 6.95 -14.93
C GLY A 257 -2.18 5.56 -14.30
N VAL A 258 -2.30 5.45 -12.97
CA VAL A 258 -2.22 4.20 -12.21
C VAL A 258 -0.89 3.47 -12.49
N GLN A 259 0.21 4.17 -12.21
CA GLN A 259 1.56 3.67 -12.52
C GLN A 259 2.38 3.51 -11.25
N LEU A 260 3.09 2.40 -11.12
CA LEU A 260 4.06 2.20 -10.03
C LEU A 260 5.26 3.13 -10.20
N ALA A 261 6.00 3.31 -9.11
CA ALA A 261 7.18 4.15 -9.02
C ALA A 261 8.47 3.33 -8.76
N PRO A 262 8.83 2.36 -9.63
CA PRO A 262 9.97 1.47 -9.39
C PRO A 262 11.27 2.25 -9.21
N GLY A 263 11.93 2.04 -8.07
CA GLY A 263 13.23 2.64 -7.78
C GLY A 263 13.20 4.14 -7.44
N GLU A 264 12.03 4.80 -7.41
CA GLU A 264 11.92 6.25 -7.13
C GLU A 264 11.69 6.57 -5.64
N PHE A 265 11.39 5.56 -4.82
CA PHE A 265 11.23 5.69 -3.38
C PHE A 265 12.06 4.65 -2.62
N GLU A 266 12.18 4.86 -1.32
CA GLU A 266 12.82 3.95 -0.37
C GLU A 266 12.04 3.90 0.95
N VAL A 267 12.20 2.79 1.66
CA VAL A 267 11.76 2.67 3.04
C VAL A 267 12.99 2.61 3.93
N LEU A 268 13.08 3.55 4.86
CA LEU A 268 14.19 3.64 5.81
C LEU A 268 13.95 2.68 6.99
N ARG A 269 15.04 2.28 7.64
CA ARG A 269 15.02 1.35 8.79
C ARG A 269 14.17 1.85 9.96
N ASP A 270 13.94 3.15 10.03
CA ASP A 270 13.14 3.82 11.07
C ASP A 270 11.67 4.02 10.69
N GLY A 271 11.19 3.38 9.60
CA GLY A 271 9.78 3.34 9.24
C GLY A 271 9.31 4.48 8.33
N ARG A 272 10.23 5.29 7.80
CA ARG A 272 9.88 6.35 6.84
C ARG A 272 9.81 5.83 5.42
N LEU A 273 8.69 6.07 4.75
CA LEU A 273 8.54 5.97 3.29
C LEU A 273 8.90 7.32 2.67
N LYS A 274 9.95 7.34 1.83
CA LYS A 274 10.52 8.58 1.33
C LYS A 274 10.82 8.50 -0.17
N SER A 275 10.64 9.59 -0.90
CA SER A 275 11.15 9.72 -2.27
C SER A 275 12.69 9.84 -2.29
N LYS A 276 13.35 9.12 -3.20
CA LYS A 276 14.81 9.22 -3.37
C LYS A 276 15.23 10.54 -4.02
N HIS A 277 14.44 10.98 -4.99
CA HIS A 277 14.59 12.23 -5.75
C HIS A 277 13.21 12.86 -5.98
N GLY A 278 13.15 13.96 -6.74
CA GLY A 278 11.88 14.49 -7.21
C GLY A 278 11.14 13.47 -8.09
N THR A 279 9.82 13.38 -7.92
CA THR A 279 8.99 12.38 -8.59
C THR A 279 9.03 12.58 -10.11
N SER A 280 9.27 11.50 -10.86
CA SER A 280 9.32 11.56 -12.32
C SER A 280 7.96 11.93 -12.92
N LYS A 281 6.87 11.54 -12.25
CA LYS A 281 5.48 11.74 -12.64
C LYS A 281 4.66 12.38 -11.51
N PRO A 282 3.48 12.93 -11.82
CA PRO A 282 2.57 13.43 -10.79
C PRO A 282 2.14 12.34 -9.82
N LEU A 283 2.07 12.68 -8.53
CA LEU A 283 1.73 11.75 -7.46
C LEU A 283 0.21 11.61 -7.32
N VAL A 284 -0.32 10.39 -7.32
CA VAL A 284 -1.72 10.13 -6.94
C VAL A 284 -1.79 9.87 -5.44
N THR A 285 -0.95 8.97 -4.94
CA THR A 285 -0.85 8.67 -3.52
C THR A 285 0.53 8.15 -3.12
N ALA A 286 0.91 8.43 -1.88
CA ALA A 286 1.95 7.72 -1.15
C ALA A 286 1.37 7.29 0.19
N THR A 287 1.33 5.98 0.45
CA THR A 287 0.58 5.39 1.57
C THR A 287 1.44 4.37 2.31
N LEU A 288 1.26 4.30 3.63
CA LEU A 288 1.70 3.21 4.47
C LEU A 288 0.46 2.46 4.95
N PHE A 289 0.21 1.29 4.38
CA PHE A 289 -0.97 0.47 4.66
C PHE A 289 -0.64 -0.60 5.70
N GLY A 290 -1.16 -0.46 6.92
CA GLY A 290 -0.91 -1.37 8.04
C GLY A 290 -2.08 -2.30 8.35
N ARG A 291 -1.78 -3.56 8.68
CA ARG A 291 -2.76 -4.56 9.16
C ARG A 291 -2.50 -4.98 10.60
N LEU A 292 -3.52 -4.86 11.44
CA LEU A 292 -3.53 -5.34 12.83
C LEU A 292 -4.39 -6.59 12.89
N TYR A 293 -3.82 -7.72 12.46
CA TYR A 293 -4.57 -8.97 12.30
C TYR A 293 -5.20 -9.48 13.60
N GLU A 294 -4.57 -9.20 14.74
CA GLU A 294 -5.05 -9.52 16.09
C GLU A 294 -6.30 -8.72 16.51
N LYS A 295 -6.57 -7.58 15.84
CA LYS A 295 -7.77 -6.76 16.05
C LYS A 295 -8.89 -7.08 15.05
N ASP A 296 -8.70 -8.06 14.14
CA ASP A 296 -9.76 -8.49 13.23
C ASP A 296 -10.91 -9.15 14.01
N GLN A 297 -12.14 -8.97 13.54
CA GLN A 297 -13.28 -9.70 14.13
C GLN A 297 -13.28 -11.15 13.65
N PRO A 298 -13.77 -12.10 14.47
CA PRO A 298 -13.89 -13.48 14.04
C PRO A 298 -14.73 -13.59 12.78
N HIS A 299 -14.24 -14.38 11.80
CA HIS A 299 -14.94 -14.56 10.55
C HIS A 299 -16.35 -15.14 10.81
N PRO A 300 -17.43 -14.61 10.20
CA PRO A 300 -18.81 -15.06 10.48
C PRO A 300 -19.00 -16.58 10.34
N LEU A 301 -18.35 -17.19 9.34
CA LEU A 301 -18.36 -18.64 9.11
C LEU A 301 -17.58 -19.48 10.15
N ARG A 302 -16.77 -18.86 11.02
CA ARG A 302 -16.09 -19.54 12.13
C ARG A 302 -16.90 -19.51 13.44
N ILE A 303 -17.91 -18.64 13.54
CA ILE A 303 -18.80 -18.54 14.72
C ILE A 303 -19.94 -19.58 14.64
N SER A 304 -20.20 -20.14 13.45
CA SER A 304 -21.30 -21.07 13.19
C SER A 304 -21.00 -22.55 13.50
N LEU A 305 -20.06 -22.84 14.39
CA LEU A 305 -19.74 -24.20 14.86
C LEU A 305 -19.82 -24.30 16.39
#